data_AF-A0A351XB96-F1
#
_entry.id   AF-A0A351XB96-F1
#
_cell.length_a   1.000
_cell.length_b   1.000
_cell.length_c   1.000
_cell.angle_alpha   90.00
_cell.angle_beta   90.00
_cell.angle_gamma   90.00
#
_symmetry.space_group_name_H-M   'P 1'
#
loop_
_entity.id
_entity.type
_entity.pdbx_description
1 polymer ?
#
loop_
_entity_poly.entity_id
_entity_poly.type
_entity_poly.pdbx_seq_one_letter_code
_entity_poly.pdbx_strand_id
1 'polypeptide(L)'
;REESKEIIIPERFNDVYNKYNDIQKQQNFDLTDYKGKTAVMYTYHITNYENGDNVIANLIVYDGVLIGADLCDTSAENGFLVALNDKT
;
A
#
# COMPACT_ATOMS: atom_id res chain seq x y z
N ARG A 1 -7.94 -13.37 5.43
CA ARG A 1 -7.57 -14.12 4.20
C ARG A 1 -6.50 -13.32 3.49
N GLU A 2 -5.48 -13.99 2.94
CA GLU A 2 -4.45 -13.36 2.11
C GLU A 2 -4.86 -13.45 0.63
N GLU A 3 -4.69 -12.35 -0.08
CA GLU A 3 -4.76 -12.29 -1.54
C GLU A 3 -3.47 -11.68 -2.07
N SER A 4 -2.95 -12.18 -3.20
CA SER A 4 -1.75 -11.63 -3.83
C SER A 4 -2.00 -11.34 -5.29
N LYS A 5 -1.47 -10.24 -5.79
CA LYS A 5 -1.48 -9.92 -7.23
C LYS A 5 -0.16 -9.32 -7.69
N GLU A 6 0.19 -9.62 -8.93
CA GLU A 6 1.27 -8.92 -9.60
C GLU A 6 0.83 -7.50 -9.94
N ILE A 7 1.69 -6.51 -9.67
CA ILE A 7 1.48 -5.10 -10.02
C ILE A 7 2.67 -4.57 -10.80
N ILE A 8 2.39 -3.62 -11.69
CA ILE A 8 3.43 -2.84 -12.36
C ILE A 8 3.49 -1.47 -11.70
N ILE A 9 4.65 -1.11 -11.17
CA ILE A 9 4.89 0.25 -10.69
C ILE A 9 5.02 1.14 -11.94
N PRO A 10 4.17 2.15 -12.13
CA PRO A 10 4.12 2.90 -13.38
C PRO A 10 5.46 3.55 -13.71
N GLU A 11 5.88 3.51 -14.96
CA GLU A 11 7.11 4.18 -15.40
C GLU A 11 7.03 5.71 -15.22
N ARG A 12 5.81 6.27 -15.29
CA ARG A 12 5.52 7.68 -15.03
C ARG A 12 4.42 7.81 -13.99
N PHE A 13 4.68 8.59 -12.94
CA PHE A 13 3.72 8.84 -11.88
C PHE A 13 2.85 10.03 -12.27
N ASN A 14 1.53 9.81 -12.27
CA ASN A 14 0.55 10.89 -12.28
C ASN A 14 0.35 11.42 -10.85
N ASP A 15 -0.50 12.44 -10.69
CA ASP A 15 -0.75 13.06 -9.39
C ASP A 15 -1.26 12.08 -8.33
N VAL A 16 -2.03 11.06 -8.75
CA VAL A 16 -2.53 10.01 -7.84
C VAL A 16 -1.38 9.16 -7.33
N TYR A 17 -0.50 8.69 -8.22
CA TYR A 17 0.64 7.86 -7.83
C TYR A 17 1.71 8.66 -7.09
N ASN A 18 1.88 9.95 -7.39
CA ASN A 18 2.73 10.84 -6.61
C ASN A 18 2.25 10.93 -5.16
N LYS A 19 0.95 11.19 -4.94
CA LYS A 19 0.36 11.20 -3.59
C LYS A 19 0.47 9.84 -2.89
N TYR A 20 0.29 8.76 -3.64
CA TYR A 20 0.48 7.42 -3.10
C TYR A 20 1.92 7.19 -2.64
N ASN A 21 2.90 7.58 -3.46
CA ASN A 21 4.31 7.49 -3.11
C ASN A 21 4.67 8.39 -1.91
N ASP A 22 4.02 9.56 -1.77
CA ASP A 22 4.21 10.42 -0.60
C ASP A 22 3.76 9.73 0.70
N ILE A 23 2.73 8.87 0.67
CA ILE A 23 2.35 8.02 1.81
C ILE A 23 3.43 6.99 2.10
N GLN A 24 3.97 6.34 1.07
CA GLN A 24 5.04 5.35 1.21
C GLN A 24 6.32 5.95 1.81
N LYS A 25 6.67 7.17 1.40
CA LYS A 25 7.83 7.92 1.90
C LYS A 25 7.79 8.19 3.40
N GLN A 26 6.61 8.24 4.01
CA GLN A 26 6.47 8.40 5.47
C GLN A 26 7.06 7.22 6.25
N GLN A 27 7.24 6.07 5.60
CA GLN A 27 7.80 4.84 6.16
C GLN A 27 9.19 4.52 5.59
N ASN A 28 9.85 5.50 4.96
CA ASN A 28 11.13 5.34 4.25
C ASN A 28 11.06 4.42 3.02
N PHE A 29 9.88 4.23 2.44
CA PHE A 29 9.73 3.58 1.15
C PHE A 29 9.69 4.63 0.03
N ASP A 30 10.44 4.44 -1.06
CA ASP A 30 10.35 5.29 -2.26
C ASP A 30 10.11 4.43 -3.51
N LEU A 31 8.87 4.42 -3.99
CA LEU A 31 8.48 3.67 -5.20
C LEU A 31 9.08 4.29 -6.48
N THR A 32 9.65 5.50 -6.44
CA THR A 32 10.29 6.06 -7.64
C THR A 32 11.52 5.27 -8.09
N ASP A 33 12.19 4.56 -7.16
CA ASP A 33 13.33 3.69 -7.46
C ASP A 33 12.92 2.42 -8.22
N TYR A 34 11.62 2.10 -8.20
CA TYR A 34 11.05 0.87 -8.76
C TYR A 34 10.14 1.13 -9.97
N LYS A 35 10.23 2.31 -10.59
CA LYS A 35 9.46 2.65 -11.80
C LYS A 35 9.68 1.66 -12.94
N GLY A 36 8.57 1.23 -13.56
CA GLY A 36 8.56 0.23 -14.62
C GLY A 36 8.85 -1.20 -14.15
N LYS A 37 9.04 -1.43 -12.84
CA LYS A 37 9.27 -2.76 -12.28
C LYS A 37 7.95 -3.46 -11.97
N THR A 38 7.99 -4.77 -12.09
CA THR A 38 6.93 -5.67 -11.66
C THR A 38 7.20 -6.10 -10.22
N ALA A 39 6.22 -5.91 -9.33
CA ALA A 39 6.26 -6.27 -7.92
C ALA A 39 5.04 -7.12 -7.57
N VAL A 40 5.02 -7.72 -6.37
CA VAL A 40 3.86 -8.44 -5.84
C VAL A 40 3.23 -7.63 -4.73
N MET A 41 1.93 -7.41 -4.80
CA MET A 41 1.16 -6.81 -3.73
C MET A 41 0.38 -7.89 -3.00
N TYR A 42 0.63 -8.02 -1.69
CA TYR A 42 -0.12 -8.87 -0.78
C TYR A 42 -1.14 -8.03 -0.04
N THR A 43 -2.37 -8.51 0.04
CA THR A 43 -3.48 -7.86 0.71
C THR A 43 -4.00 -8.75 1.83
N TYR A 44 -4.09 -8.18 3.04
CA TYR A 44 -4.55 -8.86 4.24
C TYR A 44 -5.74 -8.13 4.85
N HIS A 45 -6.83 -8.85 5.11
CA HIS A 45 -7.92 -8.32 5.92
C HIS A 45 -7.51 -8.22 7.39
N ILE A 46 -7.68 -7.04 7.98
CA ILE A 46 -7.42 -6.78 9.40
C ILE A 46 -8.69 -7.05 10.19
N THR A 47 -8.62 -7.96 11.17
CA THR A 47 -9.80 -8.42 11.93
C THR A 47 -9.90 -7.79 13.33
N ASN A 48 -8.94 -6.96 13.69
CA ASN A 48 -8.79 -6.38 15.03
C ASN A 48 -8.62 -4.86 14.99
N TYR A 49 -9.11 -4.20 13.93
CA TYR A 49 -9.08 -2.74 13.83
C TYR A 49 -10.29 -2.17 14.57
N GLU A 50 -10.05 -1.38 15.63
CA GLU A 50 -11.11 -0.97 16.57
C GLU A 50 -12.25 -0.15 15.94
N ASN A 51 -11.99 0.53 14.81
CA ASN A 51 -12.92 1.49 14.20
C ASN A 51 -13.40 1.11 12.79
N GLY A 52 -13.26 -0.14 12.34
CA GLY A 52 -13.76 -0.51 11.02
C GLY A 52 -13.61 -1.98 10.64
N ASP A 53 -14.64 -2.53 9.99
CA ASP A 53 -14.68 -3.94 9.55
C ASP A 53 -14.09 -4.17 8.15
N ASN A 54 -13.80 -3.11 7.40
CA ASN A 54 -13.36 -3.16 6.00
C ASN A 54 -11.92 -2.68 5.80
N VAL A 55 -11.09 -2.83 6.83
CA VAL A 55 -9.68 -2.42 6.77
C VAL A 55 -8.83 -3.56 6.21
N ILE A 56 -8.02 -3.22 5.22
CA ILE A 56 -7.01 -4.10 4.63
C ILE A 56 -5.63 -3.48 4.79
N ALA A 57 -4.61 -4.33 4.92
CA ALA A 57 -3.21 -3.96 4.77
C ALA A 57 -2.70 -4.43 3.41
N ASN A 58 -2.03 -3.55 2.69
CA ASN A 58 -1.30 -3.88 1.47
C ASN A 58 0.20 -3.87 1.76
N LEU A 59 0.91 -4.89 1.28
CA LEU A 59 2.38 -4.99 1.31
C LEU A 59 2.88 -5.17 -0.11
N ILE A 60 3.75 -4.26 -0.58
CA ILE A 60 4.37 -4.32 -1.90
C ILE A 60 5.78 -4.87 -1.75
N VAL A 61 6.04 -6.02 -2.38
CA VAL A 61 7.31 -6.72 -2.33
C VAL A 61 7.94 -6.79 -3.72
N TYR A 62 9.18 -6.35 -3.82
CA TYR A 62 10.01 -6.48 -5.01
C TYR A 62 11.29 -7.26 -4.66
N ASP A 63 11.53 -8.37 -5.35
CA ASP A 63 12.71 -9.22 -5.15
C ASP A 63 12.95 -9.61 -3.67
N GLY A 64 11.86 -9.96 -2.97
CA GLY A 64 11.91 -10.33 -1.55
C GLY A 64 12.09 -9.16 -0.57
N VAL A 65 12.20 -7.92 -1.07
CA VAL A 65 12.31 -6.71 -0.27
C VAL A 65 10.94 -6.03 -0.17
N LEU A 66 10.53 -5.65 1.04
CA LEU A 66 9.36 -4.81 1.25
C LEU A 66 9.69 -3.38 0.79
N ILE A 67 8.94 -2.87 -0.18
CA ILE A 67 9.17 -1.56 -0.82
C ILE A 67 7.98 -0.62 -0.69
N GLY A 68 6.91 -1.05 -0.02
CA GLY A 68 5.73 -0.24 0.26
C GLY A 68 4.77 -0.98 1.17
N ALA A 69 4.07 -0.24 2.03
CA ALA A 69 3.00 -0.75 2.87
C ALA A 69 1.96 0.33 3.18
N ASP A 70 0.68 -0.04 3.22
CA ASP A 70 -0.41 0.86 3.58
C ASP A 70 -1.56 0.12 4.28
N LEU A 71 -2.34 0.90 5.04
CA LEU A 71 -3.66 0.51 5.52
C LEU A 71 -4.71 1.27 4.73
N CYS A 72 -5.75 0.55 4.30
CA CYS A 72 -6.82 1.08 3.50
C CYS A 72 -8.16 0.62 4.05
N ASP A 73 -9.07 1.55 4.30
CA ASP A 73 -10.50 1.24 4.48
C ASP A 73 -11.18 1.37 3.12
N THR A 74 -11.80 0.29 2.66
CA THR A 74 -12.39 0.23 1.32
C THR A 74 -13.82 0.79 1.25
N SER A 75 -14.35 1.36 2.33
CA SER A 75 -15.69 1.95 2.38
C SER A 75 -15.75 3.28 1.61
N ALA A 76 -16.87 3.54 0.94
CA ALA A 76 -17.04 4.75 0.13
C ALA A 76 -17.24 6.03 0.96
N GLU A 77 -17.78 5.91 2.18
CA GLU A 77 -18.12 7.07 3.03
C GLU A 77 -16.95 7.54 3.90
N ASN A 78 -16.15 6.59 4.43
CA ASN A 78 -15.06 6.87 5.37
C ASN A 78 -13.74 6.20 4.97
N GLY A 79 -13.60 5.83 3.70
CA GLY A 79 -12.41 5.20 3.18
C GLY A 79 -11.17 6.08 3.37
N PHE A 80 -10.08 5.45 3.74
CA PHE A 80 -8.80 6.11 3.92
C PHE A 80 -7.69 5.29 3.27
N LEU A 81 -6.56 5.96 3.03
CA LEU A 81 -5.31 5.32 2.66
C LEU A 81 -4.20 5.99 3.47
N VAL A 82 -3.56 5.23 4.33
CA VAL A 82 -2.54 5.76 5.25
C VAL A 82 -1.34 4.84 5.30
N ALA A 83 -0.23 5.40 5.79
CA ALA A 83 0.97 4.65 6.04
C ALA A 83 0.73 3.53 7.08
N LEU A 84 1.30 2.35 6.84
CA LEU A 84 1.37 1.29 7.85
C LEU A 84 2.54 1.60 8.79
N ASN A 85 2.27 2.20 9.95
CA ASN A 85 3.31 2.52 10.93
C ASN A 85 2.82 2.21 12.36
N ASP A 86 3.73 2.27 13.33
CA ASP A 86 3.46 1.93 14.73
C ASP A 86 2.36 2.79 15.41
N LYS A 87 1.81 3.80 14.72
CA LYS A 87 0.76 4.68 15.23
C LYS A 87 -0.62 4.39 14.65
N THR A 88 -0.75 3.40 13.77
CA THR A 88 -2.04 3.01 13.17
C THR A 88 -2.73 1.90 13.93
#